data_AF-A0A972NYR5-F1
#
_entry.id   AF-A0A972NYR5-F1
#
_cell.length_a   1.000
_cell.length_b   1.000
_cell.length_c   1.000
_cell.angle_alpha   90.00
_cell.angle_beta   90.00
_cell.angle_gamma   90.00
#
_symmetry.space_group_name_H-M   'P 1'
#
loop_
_entity.id
_entity.type
_entity.pdbx_description
1 polymer ?
#
loop_
_entity_poly.entity_id
_entity_poly.type
_entity_poly.pdbx_seq_one_letter_code
_entity_poly.pdbx_strand_id
1 'polypeptide(L)'
;MENLTDHDDASTLKIARIELHGLFGLYTHMVQLHVSDRVTIIHGPNGVGKTVLLRLIEGLFRGRYLLLWKTVYRSFSVTFTNGTCITVERLQQPRLIETPGELQPEDIVLRLSYADERPHIWRNEPTELASLAQRVNAEVPWISRVGPDAWEDDRTGVRYSSSELIAQFGDILPERLRDLVFREPEWLARLRQKVTVHLVETQRLLRTPDFDEARYNRRGREVVLASTVKSYARALHRLIADNLALYGKQSQSLDQTFPQRMLDPTLGSLEVGELKTRMSKLDEKRRELKRIGLIEDDLPSPFNIDALDSVNPTQLTVMTLYVQDTAAKLGTLEDLARRVILLLDNINKKFKHKSIDVNRNTGLVAYDRAGDNLDLDALSSGEQHEIVLMYDLLFRVKPNTLVLIDEPELSLHVTWQKAFLRDLLGIVAAANFDVILATHSPFVVGDRTDLAIALVPDLDHDFVTEPQDELFDSENKTN
;
A
#
# COMPACT_ATOMS: atom_id res chain seq x y z
N MET A 1 6.96 5.38 -46.83
CA MET A 1 5.76 5.76 -46.05
C MET A 1 5.76 4.85 -44.85
N GLU A 2 6.45 5.30 -43.81
CA GLU A 2 6.63 4.61 -42.54
C GLU A 2 5.30 4.53 -41.81
N ASN A 3 4.95 3.31 -41.40
CA ASN A 3 3.88 3.07 -40.45
C ASN A 3 4.39 3.49 -39.07
N LEU A 4 3.79 4.55 -38.51
CA LEU A 4 3.91 4.90 -37.11
C LEU A 4 3.30 3.78 -36.26
N THR A 5 4.14 2.88 -35.75
CA THR A 5 3.86 2.10 -34.55
C THR A 5 4.13 2.98 -33.33
N ASP A 6 3.13 3.73 -32.91
CA ASP A 6 3.12 4.44 -31.63
C ASP A 6 2.71 3.45 -30.53
N HIS A 7 3.66 2.58 -30.17
CA HIS A 7 3.55 1.62 -29.07
C HIS A 7 4.71 1.85 -28.09
N ASP A 8 4.88 3.09 -27.63
CA ASP A 8 5.95 3.43 -26.69
C ASP A 8 5.46 4.45 -25.65
N ASP A 9 4.48 4.08 -24.80
CA ASP A 9 4.19 4.90 -23.61
C ASP A 9 3.50 4.17 -22.43
N ALA A 10 4.06 3.03 -21.99
CA ALA A 10 3.65 2.38 -20.73
C ALA A 10 4.84 2.04 -19.82
N SER A 11 5.88 2.89 -19.82
CA SER A 11 6.98 2.76 -18.86
C SER A 11 6.53 3.24 -17.48
N THR A 12 6.55 2.36 -16.48
CA THR A 12 6.34 2.74 -15.07
C THR A 12 7.42 3.71 -14.62
N LEU A 13 7.03 4.83 -14.00
CA LEU A 13 7.94 5.84 -13.48
C LEU A 13 8.30 5.55 -12.03
N LYS A 14 9.59 5.65 -11.69
CA LYS A 14 10.08 5.51 -10.32
C LYS A 14 10.44 6.87 -9.75
N ILE A 15 10.17 7.06 -8.46
CA ILE A 15 10.59 8.25 -7.71
C ILE A 15 12.08 8.10 -7.38
N ALA A 16 12.85 9.17 -7.61
CA ALA A 16 14.28 9.23 -7.31
C ALA A 16 14.56 10.12 -6.09
N ARG A 17 13.85 11.25 -5.98
CA ARG A 17 14.05 12.23 -4.90
C ARG A 17 12.75 12.90 -4.50
N ILE A 18 12.63 13.22 -3.22
CA ILE A 18 11.50 13.94 -2.65
C ILE A 18 12.02 15.12 -1.85
N GLU A 19 11.42 16.27 -2.03
CA GLU A 19 11.76 17.50 -1.31
C GLU A 19 10.49 18.12 -0.75
N LEU A 20 10.53 18.51 0.51
CA LEU A 20 9.41 19.14 1.19
C LEU A 20 9.96 20.29 2.01
N HIS A 21 9.60 21.51 1.64
CA HIS A 21 10.10 22.72 2.27
C HIS A 21 9.02 23.40 3.12
N GLY A 22 9.43 24.00 4.23
CA GLY A 22 8.55 24.76 5.13
C GLY A 22 7.39 23.95 5.71
N LEU A 23 7.55 22.64 5.93
CA LEU A 23 6.52 21.82 6.55
C LEU A 23 6.23 22.35 7.97
N PHE A 24 4.96 22.64 8.24
CA PHE A 24 4.49 23.33 9.44
C PHE A 24 5.13 24.72 9.66
N GLY A 25 5.69 25.31 8.61
CA GLY A 25 6.46 26.56 8.67
C GLY A 25 7.86 26.40 9.26
N LEU A 26 8.31 25.16 9.52
CA LEU A 26 9.53 24.91 10.29
C LEU A 26 10.53 24.03 9.54
N TYR A 27 10.08 22.92 8.94
CA TYR A 27 10.99 21.85 8.53
C TYR A 27 11.19 21.76 7.02
N THR A 28 12.44 21.55 6.61
CA THR A 28 12.78 21.13 5.25
C THR A 28 13.30 19.69 5.25
N HIS A 29 12.70 18.84 4.43
CA HIS A 29 13.06 17.42 4.25
C HIS A 29 13.54 17.17 2.83
N MET A 30 14.70 16.54 2.69
CA MET A 30 15.21 16.05 1.41
C MET A 30 15.48 14.56 1.52
N VAL A 31 14.78 13.75 0.72
CA VAL A 31 14.87 12.29 0.76
C VAL A 31 15.29 11.80 -0.62
N GLN A 32 16.52 11.30 -0.72
CA GLN A 32 17.04 10.64 -1.92
C GLN A 32 16.74 9.15 -1.84
N LEU A 33 15.95 8.59 -2.76
CA LEU A 33 15.57 7.19 -2.69
C LEU A 33 16.70 6.28 -3.15
N HIS A 34 16.91 5.17 -2.43
CA HIS A 34 17.83 4.10 -2.79
C HIS A 34 17.18 3.16 -3.83
N VAL A 35 17.13 3.59 -5.09
CA VAL A 35 16.44 2.85 -6.16
C VAL A 35 17.08 1.47 -6.45
N SER A 36 18.38 1.30 -6.21
CA SER A 36 19.11 0.03 -6.34
C SER A 36 18.66 -1.00 -5.31
N ASP A 37 18.60 -0.56 -4.06
CA ASP A 37 18.28 -1.40 -2.89
C ASP A 37 16.78 -1.57 -2.69
N ARG A 38 15.98 -0.73 -3.38
CA ARG A 38 14.51 -0.71 -3.38
C ARG A 38 13.88 -0.42 -2.02
N VAL A 39 14.68 -0.19 -0.98
CA VAL A 39 14.21 0.15 0.35
C VAL A 39 14.95 1.40 0.81
N THR A 40 14.19 2.42 1.20
CA THR A 40 14.69 3.65 1.81
C THR A 40 14.03 3.79 3.18
N ILE A 41 14.82 4.02 4.22
CA ILE A 41 14.31 4.18 5.59
C ILE A 41 14.40 5.65 5.95
N ILE A 42 13.30 6.25 6.39
CA ILE A 42 13.29 7.60 6.95
C ILE A 42 13.09 7.51 8.47
N HIS A 43 14.00 8.12 9.22
CA HIS A 43 13.93 8.15 10.68
C HIS A 43 14.18 9.57 11.20
N GLY A 44 13.69 9.87 12.40
CA GLY A 44 13.83 11.21 12.99
C GLY A 44 12.93 11.37 14.22
N PRO A 45 13.09 12.45 15.00
CA PRO A 45 12.31 12.68 16.21
C PRO A 45 10.80 12.76 15.95
N ASN A 46 10.01 12.58 17.00
CA ASN A 46 8.54 12.71 16.93
C ASN A 46 8.19 14.15 16.55
N GLY A 47 7.18 14.32 15.70
CA GLY A 47 6.71 15.64 15.25
C GLY A 47 7.46 16.23 14.06
N VAL A 48 8.53 15.59 13.56
CA VAL A 48 9.26 16.09 12.37
C VAL A 48 8.47 15.93 11.05
N GLY A 49 7.37 15.17 11.07
CA GLY A 49 6.45 15.06 9.94
C GLY A 49 6.61 13.82 9.03
N LYS A 50 7.26 12.73 9.48
CA LYS A 50 7.39 11.47 8.73
C LYS A 50 6.05 10.95 8.16
N THR A 51 5.04 10.78 9.02
CA THR A 51 3.69 10.36 8.60
C THR A 51 3.08 11.33 7.59
N VAL A 52 3.27 12.63 7.78
CA VAL A 52 2.74 13.65 6.86
C VAL A 52 3.44 13.58 5.50
N LEU A 53 4.75 13.38 5.46
CA LEU A 53 5.50 13.17 4.23
C LEU A 53 4.96 11.96 3.45
N LEU A 54 4.78 10.80 4.10
CA LEU A 54 4.22 9.61 3.46
C LEU A 54 2.79 9.87 2.95
N ARG A 55 1.96 10.54 3.76
CA ARG A 55 0.60 10.88 3.35
C ARG A 55 0.59 11.85 2.16
N LEU A 56 1.47 12.85 2.10
CA LEU A 56 1.54 13.80 0.98
C LEU A 56 1.89 13.09 -0.33
N ILE A 57 2.84 12.15 -0.29
CA ILE A 57 3.17 11.29 -1.44
C ILE A 57 1.94 10.49 -1.87
N GLU A 58 1.28 9.82 -0.92
CA GLU A 58 0.07 9.05 -1.21
C GLU A 58 -1.04 9.93 -1.80
N GLY A 59 -1.27 11.11 -1.21
CA GLY A 59 -2.31 12.03 -1.64
C GLY A 59 -2.09 12.57 -3.04
N LEU A 60 -0.85 12.85 -3.42
CA LEU A 60 -0.51 13.28 -4.78
C LEU A 60 -0.81 12.18 -5.82
N PHE A 61 -0.35 10.95 -5.57
CA PHE A 61 -0.45 9.88 -6.56
C PHE A 61 -1.79 9.13 -6.56
N ARG A 62 -2.50 9.10 -5.43
CA ARG A 62 -3.86 8.54 -5.36
C ARG A 62 -4.97 9.56 -5.62
N GLY A 63 -4.63 10.84 -5.78
CA GLY A 63 -5.61 11.90 -6.08
C GLY A 63 -6.31 12.47 -4.85
N ARG A 64 -5.81 12.21 -3.63
CA ARG A 64 -6.38 12.79 -2.41
C ARG A 64 -5.84 14.21 -2.19
N TYR A 65 -6.15 15.11 -3.12
CA TYR A 65 -5.59 16.47 -3.15
C TYR A 65 -6.01 17.33 -1.96
N LEU A 66 -7.11 17.00 -1.27
CA LEU A 66 -7.50 17.68 -0.04
C LEU A 66 -6.39 17.64 1.02
N LEU A 67 -5.60 16.57 1.05
CA LEU A 67 -4.47 16.47 1.95
C LEU A 67 -3.36 17.48 1.59
N LEU A 68 -3.07 17.64 0.29
CA LEU A 68 -2.13 18.65 -0.20
C LEU A 68 -2.62 20.06 0.14
N TRP A 69 -3.93 20.26 0.23
CA TRP A 69 -4.54 21.55 0.56
C TRP A 69 -4.51 21.87 2.05
N LYS A 70 -4.88 20.89 2.89
CA LYS A 70 -4.97 21.04 4.35
C LYS A 70 -3.58 21.16 5.02
N THR A 71 -2.57 20.52 4.44
CA THR A 71 -1.24 20.48 5.03
C THR A 71 -0.51 21.82 4.81
N VAL A 72 0.10 22.36 5.87
CA VAL A 72 0.88 23.59 5.79
C VAL A 72 2.32 23.29 5.35
N TYR A 73 2.68 23.69 4.13
CA TYR A 73 4.04 23.63 3.57
C TYR A 73 4.27 24.75 2.55
N ARG A 74 5.53 25.04 2.22
CA ARG A 74 5.94 26.03 1.20
C ARG A 74 5.95 25.40 -0.20
N SER A 75 6.70 24.30 -0.35
CA SER A 75 6.77 23.56 -1.60
C SER A 75 6.96 22.07 -1.34
N PHE A 76 6.35 21.25 -2.19
CA PHE A 76 6.50 19.80 -2.21
C PHE A 76 6.87 19.37 -3.63
N SER A 77 8.06 18.80 -3.79
CA SER A 77 8.60 18.37 -5.07
C SER A 77 8.92 16.87 -5.08
N VAL A 78 8.61 16.21 -6.19
CA VAL A 78 8.95 14.82 -6.44
C VAL A 78 9.66 14.72 -7.78
N THR A 79 10.92 14.30 -7.74
CA THR A 79 11.75 14.05 -8.93
C THR A 79 11.78 12.57 -9.26
N PHE A 80 11.59 12.24 -10.54
CA PHE A 80 11.56 10.89 -11.07
C PHE A 80 12.91 10.46 -11.66
N THR A 81 13.09 9.16 -11.87
CA THR A 81 14.33 8.58 -12.42
C THR A 81 14.65 9.03 -13.85
N ASN A 82 13.67 9.53 -14.60
CA ASN A 82 13.86 10.11 -15.93
C ASN A 82 14.26 11.60 -15.90
N GLY A 83 14.45 12.18 -14.72
CA GLY A 83 14.81 13.59 -14.53
C GLY A 83 13.62 14.56 -14.52
N THR A 84 12.40 14.11 -14.84
CA THR A 84 11.21 14.96 -14.71
C THR A 84 10.89 15.23 -13.24
N CYS A 85 10.32 16.39 -12.94
CA CYS A 85 9.95 16.80 -11.58
C CYS A 85 8.52 17.34 -11.58
N ILE A 86 7.73 16.92 -10.58
CA ILE A 86 6.47 17.56 -10.24
C ILE A 86 6.67 18.39 -8.97
N THR A 87 6.17 19.62 -8.99
CA THR A 87 6.23 20.53 -7.84
C THR A 87 4.85 21.08 -7.55
N VAL A 88 4.46 21.03 -6.28
CA VAL A 88 3.27 21.66 -5.70
C VAL A 88 3.75 22.79 -4.80
N GLU A 89 3.52 24.04 -5.22
CA GLU A 89 3.90 25.23 -4.46
C GLU A 89 2.67 25.91 -3.88
N ARG A 90 2.78 26.38 -2.64
CA ARG A 90 1.77 27.24 -2.02
C ARG A 90 2.13 28.70 -2.27
N LEU A 91 1.32 29.41 -3.06
CA LEU A 91 1.64 30.78 -3.49
C LEU A 91 1.34 31.85 -2.43
N GLN A 92 0.51 31.55 -1.44
CA GLN A 92 0.23 32.42 -0.30
C GLN A 92 0.65 31.74 1.00
N GLN A 93 1.46 32.43 1.82
CA GLN A 93 1.88 31.94 3.12
C GLN A 93 0.81 32.26 4.17
N PRO A 94 0.54 31.35 5.13
CA PRO A 94 -0.34 31.65 6.24
C PRO A 94 0.22 32.79 7.07
N ARG A 95 -0.54 33.88 7.23
CA ARG A 95 -0.21 34.90 8.22
C ARG A 95 -0.70 34.42 9.59
N LEU A 96 0.18 34.38 10.59
CA LEU A 96 -0.24 34.34 11.98
C LEU A 96 -0.90 35.69 12.30
N ILE A 97 -2.23 35.73 12.38
CA ILE A 97 -2.96 36.96 12.72
C ILE A 97 -3.04 37.08 14.24
N GLU A 98 -2.63 38.22 14.80
CA GLU A 98 -2.60 38.54 16.23
C GLU A 98 -3.98 38.82 16.87
N THR A 99 -5.10 38.46 16.22
CA THR A 99 -6.45 38.74 16.73
C THR A 99 -7.25 37.46 16.98
N PRO A 100 -7.67 37.15 18.22
CA PRO A 100 -8.50 36.00 18.51
C PRO A 100 -9.93 36.29 18.06
N GLY A 101 -10.40 35.64 17.00
CA GLY A 101 -11.85 35.54 16.71
C GLY A 101 -12.29 35.41 15.26
N GLU A 102 -11.48 35.81 14.27
CA GLU A 102 -11.88 35.73 12.86
C GLU A 102 -10.70 35.36 11.95
N LEU A 103 -10.62 34.09 11.55
CA LEU A 103 -9.80 33.66 10.42
C LEU A 103 -10.59 33.94 9.14
N GLN A 104 -10.21 34.97 8.38
CA GLN A 104 -10.65 35.06 6.99
C GLN A 104 -10.07 33.87 6.22
N PRO A 105 -10.86 33.15 5.40
CA PRO A 105 -10.37 32.00 4.66
C PRO A 105 -9.36 32.49 3.62
N GLU A 106 -8.07 32.36 3.93
CA GLU A 106 -7.02 32.77 3.00
C GLU A 106 -7.19 32.04 1.66
N ASP A 107 -6.94 32.76 0.57
CA ASP A 107 -6.90 32.21 -0.79
C ASP A 107 -5.74 31.21 -0.91
N ILE A 108 -5.95 29.97 -0.47
CA ILE A 108 -4.98 28.91 -0.67
C ILE A 108 -4.92 28.68 -2.18
N VAL A 109 -3.80 29.10 -2.78
CA VAL A 109 -3.51 28.89 -4.19
C VAL A 109 -2.36 27.91 -4.30
N LEU A 110 -2.64 26.73 -4.86
CA LEU A 110 -1.63 25.73 -5.16
C LEU A 110 -1.25 25.82 -6.63
N ARG A 111 0.04 25.96 -6.90
CA ARG A 111 0.61 25.89 -8.25
C ARG A 111 1.25 24.52 -8.45
N LEU A 112 0.78 23.81 -9.45
CA LEU A 112 1.31 22.52 -9.87
C LEU A 112 2.09 22.70 -11.17
N SER A 113 3.35 22.27 -11.17
CA SER A 113 4.23 22.31 -12.33
C SER A 113 4.80 20.92 -12.58
N TYR A 114 4.90 20.49 -13.83
CA TYR A 114 5.48 19.20 -14.20
C TYR A 114 6.26 19.31 -15.51
N ALA A 115 7.57 19.07 -15.48
CA ALA A 115 8.45 19.19 -16.65
C ALA A 115 8.20 20.51 -17.43
N ASP A 116 7.95 20.43 -18.74
CA ASP A 116 7.65 21.57 -19.61
C ASP A 116 6.13 21.83 -19.80
N GLU A 117 5.27 21.12 -19.05
CA GLU A 117 3.82 21.31 -19.12
C GLU A 117 3.41 22.67 -18.55
N ARG A 118 2.28 23.20 -19.03
CA ARG A 118 1.75 24.46 -18.52
C ARG A 118 1.39 24.33 -17.03
N PRO A 119 1.90 25.21 -16.14
CA PRO A 119 1.55 25.17 -14.73
C PRO A 119 0.05 25.26 -14.54
N HIS A 120 -0.48 24.37 -13.71
CA HIS A 120 -1.88 24.35 -13.34
C HIS A 120 -2.05 25.02 -11.97
N ILE A 121 -3.05 25.88 -11.83
CA ILE A 121 -3.30 26.61 -10.59
C ILE A 121 -4.63 26.15 -10.04
N TRP A 122 -4.60 25.48 -8.89
CA TRP A 122 -5.81 25.27 -8.10
C TRP A 122 -6.04 26.49 -7.23
N ARG A 123 -7.20 27.10 -7.42
CA ARG A 123 -7.66 28.26 -6.65
C ARG A 123 -8.84 27.87 -5.79
N ASN A 124 -8.96 28.60 -4.70
CA ASN A 124 -10.08 28.47 -3.81
C ASN A 124 -11.32 29.17 -4.39
N GLU A 125 -12.08 28.50 -5.26
CA GLU A 125 -13.34 29.07 -5.75
C GLU A 125 -14.44 28.91 -4.68
N PRO A 126 -15.00 30.01 -4.12
CA PRO A 126 -15.97 29.94 -3.02
C PRO A 126 -17.18 29.06 -3.34
N THR A 127 -17.59 29.04 -4.60
CA THR A 127 -18.68 28.19 -5.10
C THR A 127 -18.36 26.71 -5.01
N GLU A 128 -17.11 26.32 -5.30
CA GLU A 128 -16.67 24.93 -5.26
C GLU A 128 -16.52 24.46 -3.80
N LEU A 129 -15.97 25.31 -2.91
CA LEU A 129 -15.96 25.04 -1.47
C LEU A 129 -17.35 24.92 -0.87
N ALA A 130 -18.26 25.86 -1.15
CA ALA A 130 -19.60 25.82 -0.59
C ALA A 130 -20.33 24.52 -1.01
N SER A 131 -20.11 24.07 -2.24
CA SER A 131 -20.65 22.80 -2.73
C SER A 131 -20.08 21.58 -2.00
N LEU A 132 -18.78 21.59 -1.68
CA LEU A 132 -18.12 20.50 -0.96
C LEU A 132 -18.51 20.51 0.53
N ALA A 133 -18.53 21.68 1.16
CA ALA A 133 -18.99 21.85 2.54
C ALA A 133 -20.44 21.40 2.72
N GLN A 134 -21.32 21.68 1.75
CA GLN A 134 -22.69 21.18 1.77
C GLN A 134 -22.78 19.65 1.66
N ARG A 135 -21.83 19.01 0.97
CA ARG A 135 -21.73 17.54 0.94
C ARG A 135 -21.17 16.99 2.24
N VAL A 136 -20.19 17.66 2.85
CA VAL A 136 -19.69 17.31 4.20
C VAL A 136 -20.87 17.32 5.18
N ASN A 137 -21.66 18.39 5.15
CA ASN A 137 -22.85 18.53 5.98
C ASN A 137 -23.87 17.40 5.79
N ALA A 138 -24.00 16.87 4.57
CA ALA A 138 -24.90 15.74 4.29
C ALA A 138 -24.45 14.43 4.95
N GLU A 139 -23.15 14.27 5.18
CA GLU A 139 -22.55 13.08 5.80
C GLU A 139 -22.30 13.26 7.31
N VAL A 140 -22.38 14.49 7.83
CA VAL A 140 -22.14 14.83 9.24
C VAL A 140 -23.41 15.40 9.87
N PRO A 141 -24.24 14.56 10.55
CA PRO A 141 -25.59 14.95 10.98
C PRO A 141 -25.68 16.07 12.02
N TRP A 142 -24.57 16.39 12.69
CA TRP A 142 -24.49 17.39 13.76
C TRP A 142 -23.84 18.71 13.32
N ILE A 143 -23.57 18.87 12.03
CA ILE A 143 -23.19 20.16 11.46
C ILE A 143 -24.46 20.79 10.89
N SER A 144 -24.61 22.08 11.09
CA SER A 144 -25.72 22.87 10.58
C SER A 144 -25.22 24.10 9.83
N ARG A 145 -25.83 24.41 8.69
CA ARG A 145 -25.49 25.63 7.93
C ARG A 145 -26.19 26.83 8.56
N VAL A 146 -25.42 27.79 9.06
CA VAL A 146 -25.93 29.01 9.70
C VAL A 146 -25.75 30.27 8.85
N GLY A 147 -25.03 30.18 7.72
CA GLY A 147 -24.87 31.28 6.76
C GLY A 147 -24.32 30.85 5.40
N PRO A 148 -24.06 31.81 4.49
CA PRO A 148 -23.53 31.54 3.15
C PRO A 148 -22.18 30.80 3.17
N ASP A 149 -21.31 31.18 4.09
CA ASP A 149 -20.01 30.56 4.34
C ASP A 149 -19.80 30.31 5.85
N ALA A 150 -20.86 29.91 6.55
CA ALA A 150 -20.84 29.68 7.99
C ALA A 150 -21.60 28.41 8.36
N TRP A 151 -20.93 27.56 9.11
CA TRP A 151 -21.39 26.25 9.57
C TRP A 151 -21.17 26.17 11.08
N GLU A 152 -22.03 25.47 11.81
CA GLU A 152 -21.96 25.33 13.27
C GLU A 152 -22.05 23.85 13.65
N ASP A 153 -21.21 23.39 14.58
CA ASP A 153 -21.35 22.07 15.20
C ASP A 153 -22.32 22.15 16.37
N ASP A 154 -23.49 21.55 16.20
CA ASP A 154 -24.62 21.62 17.13
C ASP A 154 -24.29 21.00 18.51
N ARG A 155 -23.21 20.21 18.62
CA ARG A 155 -22.77 19.60 19.89
C ARG A 155 -21.85 20.51 20.69
N THR A 156 -21.07 21.34 20.00
CA THR A 156 -19.98 22.13 20.61
C THR A 156 -20.20 23.64 20.50
N GLY A 157 -21.11 24.08 19.64
CA GLY A 157 -21.34 25.50 19.33
C GLY A 157 -20.21 26.16 18.53
N VAL A 158 -19.23 25.38 18.05
CA VAL A 158 -18.09 25.90 17.28
C VAL A 158 -18.54 26.21 15.86
N ARG A 159 -18.13 27.39 15.36
CA ARG A 159 -18.40 27.83 14.00
C ARG A 159 -17.21 27.59 13.08
N TYR A 160 -17.51 27.20 11.84
CA TYR A 160 -16.57 26.93 10.78
C TYR A 160 -16.97 27.70 9.51
N SER A 161 -15.99 28.25 8.80
CA SER A 161 -16.11 28.58 7.38
C SER A 161 -16.21 27.30 6.53
N SER A 162 -16.59 27.38 5.25
CA SER A 162 -16.64 26.21 4.38
C SER A 162 -15.25 25.56 4.25
N SER A 163 -14.18 26.37 4.15
CA SER A 163 -12.80 25.88 4.13
C SER A 163 -12.39 25.16 5.42
N GLU A 164 -12.75 25.70 6.58
CA GLU A 164 -12.44 25.06 7.87
C GLU A 164 -13.25 23.79 8.07
N LEU A 165 -14.52 23.79 7.67
CA LEU A 165 -15.37 22.60 7.71
C LEU A 165 -14.78 21.49 6.83
N ILE A 166 -14.32 21.83 5.62
CA ILE A 166 -13.67 20.90 4.70
C ILE A 166 -12.32 20.43 5.26
N ALA A 167 -11.52 21.32 5.84
CA ALA A 167 -10.27 20.93 6.48
C ALA A 167 -10.50 19.96 7.65
N GLN A 168 -11.55 20.17 8.43
CA GLN A 168 -11.83 19.38 9.63
C GLN A 168 -12.53 18.05 9.32
N PHE A 169 -13.53 18.07 8.44
CA PHE A 169 -14.44 16.93 8.19
C PHE A 169 -14.43 16.45 6.74
N GLY A 170 -13.70 17.10 5.84
CA GLY A 170 -13.63 16.70 4.43
C GLY A 170 -13.04 15.31 4.21
N ASP A 171 -12.33 14.77 5.22
CA ASP A 171 -11.84 13.39 5.24
C ASP A 171 -12.96 12.33 5.33
N ILE A 172 -14.19 12.73 5.66
CA ILE A 172 -15.38 11.86 5.68
C ILE A 172 -15.94 11.65 4.26
N LEU A 173 -15.70 12.59 3.34
CA LEU A 173 -16.23 12.51 1.98
C LEU A 173 -15.57 11.38 1.17
N PRO A 174 -16.32 10.65 0.33
CA PRO A 174 -15.73 9.76 -0.68
C PRO A 174 -14.68 10.47 -1.54
N GLU A 175 -13.58 9.79 -1.88
CA GLU A 175 -12.49 10.32 -2.72
C GLU A 175 -13.02 10.92 -4.04
N ARG A 176 -13.91 10.20 -4.73
CA ARG A 176 -14.55 10.65 -5.99
C ARG A 176 -15.26 12.00 -5.89
N LEU A 177 -15.74 12.39 -4.70
CA LEU A 177 -16.40 13.68 -4.51
C LEU A 177 -15.42 14.81 -4.21
N ARG A 178 -14.22 14.49 -3.71
CA ARG A 178 -13.14 15.46 -3.49
C ARG A 178 -12.49 15.85 -4.82
N ASP A 179 -12.37 14.90 -5.75
CA ASP A 179 -11.86 15.12 -7.11
C ASP A 179 -12.74 16.06 -7.96
N LEU A 180 -13.99 16.33 -7.55
CA LEU A 180 -14.88 17.25 -8.26
C LEU A 180 -14.53 18.73 -8.03
N VAL A 181 -13.85 19.04 -6.92
CA VAL A 181 -13.36 20.40 -6.60
C VAL A 181 -11.99 20.61 -7.22
N PHE A 182 -11.13 19.61 -7.15
CA PHE A 182 -9.80 19.67 -7.74
C PHE A 182 -9.88 19.17 -9.19
N ARG A 183 -10.18 20.08 -10.14
CA ARG A 183 -10.14 19.75 -11.57
C ARG A 183 -8.74 19.30 -11.95
N GLU A 184 -8.55 17.99 -12.03
CA GLU A 184 -7.27 17.38 -12.31
C GLU A 184 -6.84 17.69 -13.75
N PRO A 185 -5.63 18.24 -13.99
CA PRO A 185 -5.14 18.43 -15.34
C PRO A 185 -4.77 17.08 -15.97
N GLU A 186 -4.95 16.96 -17.29
CA GLU A 186 -4.73 15.69 -18.03
C GLU A 186 -3.30 15.13 -17.86
N TRP A 187 -2.30 16.00 -17.73
CA TRP A 187 -0.92 15.57 -17.49
C TRP A 187 -0.75 14.93 -16.10
N LEU A 188 -1.48 15.38 -15.08
CA LEU A 188 -1.41 14.80 -13.73
C LEU A 188 -2.12 13.45 -13.68
N ALA A 189 -3.26 13.33 -14.37
CA ALA A 189 -3.95 12.06 -14.54
C ALA A 189 -3.06 11.02 -15.24
N ARG A 190 -2.35 11.41 -16.32
CA ARG A 190 -1.36 10.56 -17.01
C ARG A 190 -0.21 10.18 -16.08
N LEU A 191 0.31 11.12 -15.29
CA LEU A 191 1.39 10.86 -14.34
C LEU A 191 0.99 9.85 -13.26
N ARG A 192 -0.20 9.97 -12.69
CA ARG A 192 -0.75 9.03 -11.69
C ARG A 192 -0.92 7.62 -12.23
N GLN A 193 -1.21 7.47 -13.52
CA GLN A 193 -1.26 6.14 -14.15
C GLN A 193 0.14 5.49 -14.27
N LYS A 194 1.21 6.31 -14.36
CA LYS A 194 2.59 5.83 -14.47
C LYS A 194 3.24 5.52 -13.11
N VAL A 195 2.70 6.03 -12.00
CA VAL A 195 3.25 5.85 -10.64
C VAL A 195 2.19 5.24 -9.72
N THR A 196 2.40 3.98 -9.32
CA THR A 196 1.50 3.30 -8.38
C THR A 196 2.02 3.42 -6.94
N VAL A 197 1.17 3.85 -6.01
CA VAL A 197 1.52 4.01 -4.59
C VAL A 197 0.58 3.21 -3.69
N HIS A 198 1.14 2.62 -2.63
CA HIS A 198 0.40 1.89 -1.60
C HIS A 198 0.85 2.27 -0.19
N LEU A 199 -0.03 2.88 0.60
CA LEU A 199 0.24 3.23 1.99
C LEU A 199 -0.22 2.13 2.94
N VAL A 200 0.69 1.73 3.83
CA VAL A 200 0.46 0.89 5.00
C VAL A 200 0.50 1.81 6.23
N GLU A 201 -0.68 2.04 6.81
CA GLU A 201 -0.82 2.90 7.98
C GLU A 201 -0.44 2.21 9.30
N THR A 202 -0.19 3.04 10.31
CA THR A 202 0.05 2.64 11.69
C THR A 202 -1.13 1.86 12.27
N GLN A 203 -2.34 2.42 12.16
CA GLN A 203 -3.59 1.79 12.61
C GLN A 203 -4.18 0.90 11.51
N ARG A 204 -3.74 -0.36 11.47
CA ARG A 204 -4.11 -1.30 10.39
C ARG A 204 -5.10 -2.40 10.78
N LEU A 205 -5.49 -2.53 12.05
CA LEU A 205 -6.44 -3.57 12.49
C LEU A 205 -7.90 -3.20 12.27
N LEU A 206 -8.22 -1.91 12.28
CA LEU A 206 -9.57 -1.41 12.14
C LEU A 206 -9.69 -0.69 10.79
N ARG A 207 -10.62 -1.16 9.97
CA ARG A 207 -11.00 -0.49 8.72
C ARG A 207 -12.43 0.02 8.84
N THR A 208 -12.63 1.27 8.44
CA THR A 208 -13.94 1.73 8.00
C THR A 208 -14.27 0.98 6.70
N PRO A 209 -15.43 0.32 6.58
CA PRO A 209 -15.79 -0.36 5.34
C PRO A 209 -15.77 0.64 4.17
N ASP A 210 -15.17 0.25 3.04
CA ASP A 210 -15.20 1.06 1.82
C ASP A 210 -16.67 1.37 1.43
N PHE A 211 -16.91 2.55 0.84
CA PHE A 211 -18.26 3.01 0.45
C PHE A 211 -19.03 2.03 -0.44
N ASP A 212 -18.34 1.17 -1.20
CA ASP A 212 -18.96 0.12 -2.01
C ASP A 212 -19.57 -1.01 -1.16
N GLU A 213 -19.00 -1.33 0.02
CA GLU A 213 -19.62 -2.24 1.00
C GLU A 213 -20.72 -1.54 1.83
N ALA A 214 -20.58 -0.24 2.08
CA ALA A 214 -21.58 0.55 2.82
C ALA A 214 -22.94 0.62 2.12
N ARG A 215 -23.01 0.45 0.78
CA ARG A 215 -24.27 0.42 0.03
C ARG A 215 -25.18 -0.75 0.40
N TYR A 216 -24.63 -1.86 0.89
CA TYR A 216 -25.44 -3.00 1.37
C TYR A 216 -26.11 -2.73 2.73
N ASN A 217 -25.68 -1.73 3.48
CA ASN A 217 -26.13 -1.46 4.85
C ASN A 217 -27.02 -0.21 5.01
N ARG A 218 -27.64 0.30 3.94
CA ARG A 218 -28.58 1.45 3.98
C ARG A 218 -29.86 1.26 4.82
N ARG A 219 -29.98 0.20 5.61
CA ARG A 219 -31.05 0.02 6.61
C ARG A 219 -30.46 0.07 8.02
N GLY A 220 -30.14 1.27 8.48
CA GLY A 220 -30.10 1.65 9.90
C GLY A 220 -29.45 0.68 10.88
N ARG A 221 -28.22 0.23 10.63
CA ARG A 221 -27.40 -0.46 11.64
C ARG A 221 -26.02 0.18 11.72
N GLU A 222 -25.51 0.28 12.95
CA GLU A 222 -24.19 0.78 13.32
C GLU A 222 -23.11 0.42 12.31
N VAL A 223 -22.19 1.35 12.05
CA VAL A 223 -20.94 1.08 11.33
C VAL A 223 -20.14 0.10 12.18
N VAL A 224 -20.36 -1.21 11.99
CA VAL A 224 -19.58 -2.24 12.67
C VAL A 224 -18.17 -2.19 12.08
N LEU A 225 -17.22 -1.69 12.86
CA LEU A 225 -15.79 -1.79 12.54
C LEU A 225 -15.46 -3.27 12.29
N ALA A 226 -15.12 -3.61 11.06
CA ALA A 226 -14.80 -4.98 10.69
C ALA A 226 -13.35 -5.29 11.07
N SER A 227 -13.12 -6.47 11.66
CA SER A 227 -11.77 -6.99 11.88
C SER A 227 -11.04 -7.13 10.53
N THR A 228 -9.94 -6.39 10.37
CA THR A 228 -9.15 -6.42 9.13
C THR A 228 -8.57 -7.81 8.89
N VAL A 229 -8.16 -8.52 9.95
CA VAL A 229 -7.61 -9.88 9.85
C VAL A 229 -8.65 -10.84 9.26
N LYS A 230 -9.90 -10.81 9.76
CA LYS A 230 -11.00 -11.62 9.21
C LYS A 230 -11.33 -11.24 7.77
N SER A 231 -11.28 -9.95 7.44
CA SER A 231 -11.49 -9.49 6.06
C SER A 231 -10.43 -10.06 5.11
N TYR A 232 -9.17 -10.09 5.54
CA TYR A 232 -8.04 -10.61 4.76
C TYR A 232 -8.08 -12.14 4.66
N ALA A 233 -8.52 -12.85 5.69
CA ALA A 233 -8.78 -14.28 5.61
C ALA A 233 -9.81 -14.60 4.52
N ARG A 234 -10.94 -13.88 4.48
CA ARG A 234 -11.96 -14.03 3.42
C ARG A 234 -11.44 -13.64 2.04
N ALA A 235 -10.63 -12.58 1.95
CA ALA A 235 -10.03 -12.17 0.69
C ALA A 235 -9.03 -13.22 0.17
N LEU A 236 -8.23 -13.84 1.05
CA LEU A 236 -7.35 -14.95 0.70
C LEU A 236 -8.15 -16.16 0.22
N HIS A 237 -9.24 -16.51 0.90
CA HIS A 237 -10.13 -17.59 0.46
C HIS A 237 -10.63 -17.37 -0.99
N ARG A 238 -11.11 -16.16 -1.30
CA ARG A 238 -11.54 -15.81 -2.67
C ARG A 238 -10.39 -15.94 -3.67
N LEU A 239 -9.22 -15.41 -3.33
CA LEU A 239 -8.03 -15.51 -4.19
C LEU A 239 -7.65 -16.96 -4.47
N ILE A 240 -7.70 -17.84 -3.47
CA ILE A 240 -7.44 -19.28 -3.63
C ILE A 240 -8.50 -19.90 -4.53
N ALA A 241 -9.78 -19.62 -4.29
CA ALA A 241 -10.88 -20.15 -5.09
C ALA A 241 -10.76 -19.75 -6.57
N ASP A 242 -10.41 -18.48 -6.86
CA ASP A 242 -10.21 -17.99 -8.22
C ASP A 242 -9.04 -18.69 -8.92
N ASN A 243 -7.92 -18.87 -8.23
CA ASN A 243 -6.76 -19.60 -8.77
C ASN A 243 -7.05 -21.08 -8.98
N LEU A 244 -7.79 -21.74 -8.07
CA LEU A 244 -8.22 -23.12 -8.23
C LEU A 244 -9.21 -23.28 -9.40
N ALA A 245 -10.06 -22.28 -9.65
CA ALA A 245 -10.94 -22.27 -10.82
C ALA A 245 -10.13 -22.14 -12.13
N LEU A 246 -9.08 -21.32 -12.17
CA LEU A 246 -8.15 -21.24 -13.30
C LEU A 246 -7.41 -22.55 -13.53
N TYR A 247 -6.89 -23.15 -12.46
CA TYR A 247 -6.27 -24.48 -12.47
C TYR A 247 -7.23 -25.54 -13.06
N GLY A 248 -8.48 -25.55 -12.61
CA GLY A 248 -9.51 -26.47 -13.11
C GLY A 248 -9.80 -26.30 -14.60
N LYS A 249 -9.94 -25.06 -15.08
CA LYS A 249 -10.11 -24.75 -16.51
C LYS A 249 -8.93 -25.23 -17.36
N GLN A 250 -7.71 -24.99 -16.89
CA GLN A 250 -6.50 -25.43 -17.59
C GLN A 250 -6.40 -26.96 -17.61
N SER A 251 -6.70 -27.63 -16.50
CA SER A 251 -6.73 -29.09 -16.46
C SER A 251 -7.70 -29.64 -17.49
N GLN A 252 -8.93 -29.13 -17.52
CA GLN A 252 -9.95 -29.60 -18.45
C GLN A 252 -9.52 -29.42 -19.93
N SER A 253 -8.90 -28.29 -20.26
CA SER A 253 -8.41 -28.03 -21.63
C SER A 253 -7.29 -29.01 -22.04
N LEU A 254 -6.33 -29.27 -21.15
CA LEU A 254 -5.24 -30.20 -21.41
C LEU A 254 -5.77 -31.64 -21.53
N ASP A 255 -6.70 -32.03 -20.67
CA ASP A 255 -7.31 -33.37 -20.67
C ASP A 255 -8.16 -33.61 -21.93
N GLN A 256 -8.89 -32.60 -22.43
CA GLN A 256 -9.66 -32.69 -23.68
C GLN A 256 -8.78 -32.82 -24.92
N THR A 257 -7.64 -32.13 -24.95
CA THR A 257 -6.70 -32.16 -26.07
C THR A 257 -5.71 -33.32 -26.00
N PHE A 258 -5.70 -34.07 -24.88
CA PHE A 258 -4.75 -35.16 -24.65
C PHE A 258 -4.74 -36.22 -25.76
N PRO A 259 -5.89 -36.78 -26.23
CA PRO A 259 -5.87 -37.79 -27.27
C PRO A 259 -5.28 -37.30 -28.60
N GLN A 260 -5.58 -36.05 -28.98
CA GLN A 260 -5.05 -35.45 -30.21
C GLN A 260 -3.54 -35.23 -30.11
N ARG A 261 -3.04 -34.75 -28.97
CA ARG A 261 -1.62 -34.53 -28.72
C ARG A 261 -0.84 -35.85 -28.59
N MET A 262 -1.46 -36.91 -28.08
CA MET A 262 -0.85 -38.25 -28.00
C MET A 262 -0.64 -38.88 -29.39
N LEU A 263 -1.53 -38.58 -30.34
CA LEU A 263 -1.45 -39.08 -31.72
C LEU A 263 -0.55 -38.22 -32.62
N ASP A 264 0.02 -37.13 -32.11
CA ASP A 264 0.89 -36.24 -32.88
C ASP A 264 2.25 -36.93 -33.18
N PRO A 265 2.60 -37.19 -34.45
CA PRO A 265 3.84 -37.85 -34.82
C PRO A 265 5.09 -36.99 -34.55
N THR A 266 4.93 -35.71 -34.24
CA THR A 266 6.03 -34.80 -33.89
C THR A 266 6.37 -34.82 -32.39
N LEU A 267 5.59 -35.53 -31.57
CA LEU A 267 5.78 -35.59 -30.12
C LEU A 267 7.05 -36.38 -29.76
N GLY A 268 8.11 -35.67 -29.38
CA GLY A 268 9.34 -36.27 -28.87
C GLY A 268 9.14 -36.89 -27.47
N SER A 269 9.82 -38.02 -27.21
CA SER A 269 9.91 -38.60 -25.87
C SER A 269 11.10 -38.02 -25.11
N LEU A 270 10.90 -37.65 -23.83
CA LEU A 270 12.01 -37.30 -22.95
C LEU A 270 12.87 -38.53 -22.65
N GLU A 271 14.17 -38.30 -22.40
CA GLU A 271 15.05 -39.35 -21.89
C GLU A 271 14.59 -39.79 -20.49
N VAL A 272 14.77 -41.07 -20.16
CA VAL A 272 14.35 -41.65 -18.87
C VAL A 272 14.91 -40.85 -17.69
N GLY A 273 16.18 -40.45 -17.75
CA GLY A 273 16.82 -39.65 -16.70
C GLY A 273 16.18 -38.27 -16.51
N GLU A 274 15.83 -37.60 -17.62
CA GLU A 274 15.14 -36.30 -17.57
C GLU A 274 13.70 -36.47 -17.04
N LEU A 275 12.98 -37.49 -17.50
CA LEU A 275 11.63 -37.80 -17.05
C LEU A 275 11.59 -38.06 -15.53
N LYS A 276 12.50 -38.89 -15.02
CA LYS A 276 12.67 -39.14 -13.58
C LYS A 276 12.86 -37.83 -12.81
N THR A 277 13.76 -36.98 -13.29
CA THR A 277 14.06 -35.68 -12.66
C THR A 277 12.83 -34.76 -12.61
N ARG A 278 12.09 -34.65 -13.72
CA ARG A 278 10.88 -33.81 -13.78
C ARG A 278 9.77 -34.38 -12.89
N MET A 279 9.60 -35.70 -12.83
CA MET A 279 8.61 -36.33 -11.94
C MET A 279 8.92 -36.08 -10.46
N SER A 280 10.18 -36.20 -10.05
CA SER A 280 10.58 -35.87 -8.67
C SER A 280 10.26 -34.43 -8.29
N LYS A 281 10.52 -33.47 -9.20
CA LYS A 281 10.19 -32.05 -8.98
C LYS A 281 8.67 -31.83 -8.86
N LEU A 282 7.86 -32.51 -9.67
CA LEU A 282 6.41 -32.43 -9.57
C LEU A 282 5.89 -33.00 -8.26
N ASP A 283 6.45 -34.11 -7.78
CA ASP A 283 6.08 -34.70 -6.48
C ASP A 283 6.48 -33.81 -5.31
N GLU A 284 7.64 -33.15 -5.37
CA GLU A 284 8.03 -32.14 -4.39
C GLU A 284 7.04 -30.97 -4.38
N LYS A 285 6.72 -30.43 -5.55
CA LYS A 285 5.79 -29.32 -5.69
C LYS A 285 4.38 -29.68 -5.22
N ARG A 286 3.89 -30.88 -5.52
CA ARG A 286 2.60 -31.37 -5.03
C ARG A 286 2.59 -31.48 -3.50
N ARG A 287 3.65 -32.04 -2.90
CA ARG A 287 3.80 -32.11 -1.44
C ARG A 287 3.82 -30.73 -0.80
N GLU A 288 4.46 -29.76 -1.45
CA GLU A 288 4.49 -28.38 -0.97
C GLU A 288 3.10 -27.73 -1.01
N LEU A 289 2.39 -27.81 -2.14
CA LEU A 289 1.02 -27.28 -2.29
C LEU A 289 0.04 -27.91 -1.31
N LYS A 290 0.24 -29.19 -0.99
CA LYS A 290 -0.50 -29.91 0.04
C LYS A 290 -0.16 -29.39 1.44
N ARG A 291 1.13 -29.20 1.75
CA ARG A 291 1.59 -28.69 3.05
C ARG A 291 1.02 -27.32 3.37
N ILE A 292 0.82 -26.47 2.36
CA ILE A 292 0.24 -25.12 2.52
C ILE A 292 -1.30 -25.10 2.34
N GLY A 293 -1.95 -26.26 2.31
CA GLY A 293 -3.41 -26.39 2.30
C GLY A 293 -4.12 -25.91 1.03
N LEU A 294 -3.42 -25.82 -0.11
CA LEU A 294 -4.01 -25.45 -1.40
C LEU A 294 -4.64 -26.65 -2.15
N ILE A 295 -4.15 -27.89 -1.93
CA ILE A 295 -4.60 -29.12 -2.60
C ILE A 295 -4.85 -30.24 -1.56
N GLU A 296 -5.80 -31.14 -1.83
CA GLU A 296 -6.22 -32.26 -0.96
C GLU A 296 -5.31 -33.51 -1.02
N ASP A 297 -5.54 -34.42 -0.05
CA ASP A 297 -4.86 -35.70 0.18
C ASP A 297 -5.06 -36.76 -0.93
N ASP A 298 -6.07 -36.63 -1.79
CA ASP A 298 -6.56 -37.70 -2.69
C ASP A 298 -5.64 -38.02 -3.89
N LEU A 299 -4.41 -37.51 -3.90
CA LEU A 299 -3.43 -37.85 -4.94
C LEU A 299 -2.82 -39.23 -4.65
N PRO A 300 -2.77 -40.14 -5.65
CA PRO A 300 -2.11 -41.43 -5.46
C PRO A 300 -0.66 -41.26 -5.04
N SER A 301 -0.15 -42.25 -4.27
CA SER A 301 1.22 -42.35 -3.72
C SER A 301 2.31 -41.76 -4.62
N PRO A 302 3.42 -41.26 -4.03
CA PRO A 302 4.58 -40.74 -4.78
C PRO A 302 4.95 -41.69 -5.92
N PHE A 303 5.28 -41.13 -7.09
CA PHE A 303 5.52 -41.94 -8.27
C PHE A 303 6.60 -42.98 -7.99
N ASN A 304 6.38 -44.22 -8.43
CA ASN A 304 7.45 -45.22 -8.41
C ASN A 304 8.44 -44.90 -9.53
N ILE A 305 9.45 -44.09 -9.21
CA ILE A 305 10.48 -43.61 -10.13
C ILE A 305 11.28 -44.80 -10.69
N ASP A 306 11.47 -45.86 -9.91
CA ASP A 306 12.26 -47.04 -10.31
C ASP A 306 11.54 -47.89 -11.36
N ALA A 307 10.20 -47.82 -11.43
CA ALA A 307 9.44 -48.47 -12.48
C ALA A 307 9.71 -47.87 -13.88
N LEU A 308 10.27 -46.66 -13.95
CA LEU A 308 10.59 -45.98 -15.21
C LEU A 308 11.83 -46.55 -15.92
N ASP A 309 12.59 -47.46 -15.30
CA ASP A 309 13.71 -48.13 -15.96
C ASP A 309 13.28 -49.25 -16.92
N SER A 310 12.00 -49.64 -16.88
CA SER A 310 11.45 -50.76 -17.66
C SER A 310 10.33 -50.37 -18.63
N VAL A 311 10.10 -49.07 -18.85
CA VAL A 311 9.04 -48.57 -19.73
C VAL A 311 9.40 -48.68 -21.21
N ASN A 312 8.41 -49.05 -22.02
CA ASN A 312 8.53 -49.08 -23.48
C ASN A 312 8.49 -47.66 -24.09
N PRO A 313 8.91 -47.47 -25.37
CA PRO A 313 8.94 -46.15 -26.01
C PRO A 313 7.57 -45.44 -26.01
N THR A 314 6.47 -46.18 -26.19
CA THR A 314 5.11 -45.62 -26.16
C THR A 314 4.72 -45.11 -24.77
N GLN A 315 5.09 -45.84 -23.72
CA GLN A 315 4.89 -45.44 -22.32
C GLN A 315 5.73 -44.21 -21.99
N LEU A 316 6.95 -44.09 -22.53
CA LEU A 316 7.78 -42.88 -22.37
C LEU A 316 7.11 -41.65 -23.00
N THR A 317 6.53 -41.79 -24.19
CA THR A 317 5.76 -40.71 -24.84
C THR A 317 4.55 -40.29 -23.99
N VAL A 318 3.78 -41.25 -23.47
CA VAL A 318 2.62 -40.98 -22.61
C VAL A 318 3.04 -40.29 -21.31
N MET A 319 4.10 -40.77 -20.66
CA MET A 319 4.60 -40.17 -19.41
C MET A 319 5.21 -38.78 -19.65
N THR A 320 5.86 -38.57 -20.79
CA THR A 320 6.36 -37.25 -21.20
C THR A 320 5.20 -36.25 -21.27
N LEU A 321 4.13 -36.60 -21.97
CA LEU A 321 2.95 -35.75 -22.10
C LEU A 321 2.28 -35.50 -20.75
N TYR A 322 2.14 -36.54 -19.92
CA TYR A 322 1.60 -36.43 -18.57
C TYR A 322 2.39 -35.46 -17.67
N VAL A 323 3.72 -35.54 -17.70
CA VAL A 323 4.61 -34.67 -16.92
C VAL A 323 4.51 -33.23 -17.40
N GLN A 324 4.48 -33.00 -18.72
CA GLN A 324 4.31 -31.67 -19.30
C GLN A 324 2.96 -31.06 -18.90
N ASP A 325 1.88 -31.83 -19.00
CA ASP A 325 0.54 -31.39 -18.63
C ASP A 325 0.43 -31.09 -17.15
N THR A 326 0.96 -31.97 -16.30
CA THR A 326 0.97 -31.75 -14.85
C THR A 326 1.78 -30.51 -14.48
N ALA A 327 2.95 -30.30 -15.11
CA ALA A 327 3.76 -29.11 -14.89
C ALA A 327 3.00 -27.84 -15.28
N ALA A 328 2.33 -27.84 -16.45
CA ALA A 328 1.53 -26.73 -16.92
C ALA A 328 0.36 -26.43 -15.97
N LYS A 329 -0.39 -27.47 -15.54
CA LYS A 329 -1.50 -27.36 -14.58
C LYS A 329 -1.01 -26.72 -13.27
N LEU A 330 0.01 -27.30 -12.63
CA LEU A 330 0.55 -26.80 -11.36
C LEU A 330 1.22 -25.43 -11.52
N GLY A 331 1.62 -25.03 -12.74
CA GLY A 331 2.18 -23.72 -13.06
C GLY A 331 1.25 -22.57 -12.67
N THR A 332 -0.06 -22.74 -12.82
CA THR A 332 -1.05 -21.69 -12.47
C THR A 332 -1.08 -21.34 -10.99
N LEU A 333 -0.69 -22.26 -10.11
CA LEU A 333 -0.70 -22.07 -8.66
C LEU A 333 0.65 -21.57 -8.13
N GLU A 334 1.70 -21.48 -8.95
CA GLU A 334 3.06 -21.18 -8.48
C GLU A 334 3.19 -19.82 -7.81
N ASP A 335 2.61 -18.77 -8.40
CA ASP A 335 2.71 -17.41 -7.86
C ASP A 335 2.00 -17.32 -6.51
N LEU A 336 0.77 -17.85 -6.44
CA LEU A 336 -0.01 -17.91 -5.20
C LEU A 336 0.71 -18.72 -4.13
N ALA A 337 1.21 -19.92 -4.48
CA ALA A 337 1.92 -20.78 -3.56
C ALA A 337 3.15 -20.10 -2.98
N ARG A 338 3.97 -19.45 -3.82
CA ARG A 338 5.16 -18.73 -3.39
C ARG A 338 4.83 -17.63 -2.38
N ARG A 339 3.78 -16.84 -2.62
CA ARG A 339 3.32 -15.78 -1.70
C ARG A 339 2.77 -16.36 -0.40
N VAL A 340 2.01 -17.46 -0.47
CA VAL A 340 1.47 -18.15 0.72
C VAL A 340 2.60 -18.75 1.57
N ILE A 341 3.61 -19.37 0.96
CA ILE A 341 4.77 -19.91 1.67
C ILE A 341 5.50 -18.78 2.40
N LEU A 342 5.80 -17.67 1.72
CA LEU A 342 6.43 -16.51 2.34
C LEU A 342 5.59 -15.96 3.51
N LEU A 343 4.27 -15.89 3.36
CA LEU A 343 3.35 -15.47 4.42
C LEU A 343 3.49 -16.38 5.65
N LEU A 344 3.30 -17.69 5.45
CA LEU A 344 3.29 -18.69 6.51
C LEU A 344 4.65 -18.79 7.21
N ASP A 345 5.74 -18.83 6.46
CA ASP A 345 7.09 -18.95 7.01
C ASP A 345 7.47 -17.72 7.85
N ASN A 346 7.15 -16.50 7.39
CA ASN A 346 7.45 -15.28 8.13
C ASN A 346 6.62 -15.17 9.42
N ILE A 347 5.35 -15.55 9.39
CA ILE A 347 4.45 -15.49 10.54
C ILE A 347 4.78 -16.60 11.55
N ASN A 348 4.83 -17.85 11.12
CA ASN A 348 5.00 -19.00 12.02
C ASN A 348 6.39 -19.05 12.67
N LYS A 349 7.42 -18.47 12.04
CA LYS A 349 8.73 -18.28 12.68
C LYS A 349 8.69 -17.32 13.86
N LYS A 350 7.74 -16.37 13.86
CA LYS A 350 7.59 -15.34 14.89
C LYS A 350 6.70 -15.82 16.04
N PHE A 351 5.67 -16.60 15.74
CA PHE A 351 4.70 -17.08 16.73
C PHE A 351 5.30 -18.21 17.57
N LYS A 352 5.00 -18.24 18.89
CA LYS A 352 5.62 -19.22 19.82
C LYS A 352 4.70 -20.39 20.19
N HIS A 353 3.43 -20.11 20.41
CA HIS A 353 2.45 -21.08 20.96
C HIS A 353 1.19 -21.16 20.10
N LYS A 354 1.26 -20.60 18.89
CA LYS A 354 0.20 -20.53 17.93
C LYS A 354 0.80 -20.71 16.55
N SER A 355 0.01 -21.19 15.61
CA SER A 355 0.38 -21.25 14.20
C SER A 355 -0.75 -20.72 13.35
N ILE A 356 -0.39 -20.22 12.18
CA ILE A 356 -1.30 -19.88 11.10
C ILE A 356 -1.14 -20.92 10.00
N ASP A 357 -2.25 -21.30 9.39
CA ASP A 357 -2.28 -22.10 8.18
C ASP A 357 -3.26 -21.51 7.17
N VAL A 358 -3.23 -22.03 5.96
CA VAL A 358 -4.17 -21.71 4.90
C VAL A 358 -5.07 -22.91 4.64
N ASN A 359 -6.37 -22.65 4.61
CA ASN A 359 -7.38 -23.60 4.22
C ASN A 359 -8.11 -23.09 2.98
N ARG A 360 -8.21 -23.92 1.93
CA ARG A 360 -8.89 -23.52 0.68
C ARG A 360 -10.35 -23.08 0.86
N ASN A 361 -11.05 -23.54 1.90
CA ASN A 361 -12.48 -23.26 2.13
C ASN A 361 -12.73 -22.03 3.01
N THR A 362 -11.79 -21.68 3.89
CA THR A 362 -11.98 -20.59 4.88
C THR A 362 -10.92 -19.49 4.81
N GLY A 363 -9.82 -19.71 4.10
CA GLY A 363 -8.70 -18.78 3.98
C GLY A 363 -7.69 -18.98 5.10
N LEU A 364 -7.37 -17.92 5.84
CA LEU A 364 -6.46 -18.02 6.98
C LEU A 364 -7.16 -18.67 8.19
N VAL A 365 -6.47 -19.61 8.82
CA VAL A 365 -6.91 -20.26 10.06
C VAL A 365 -5.78 -20.18 11.09
N ALA A 366 -6.14 -20.03 12.35
CA ALA A 366 -5.20 -20.03 13.46
C ALA A 366 -5.41 -21.25 14.35
N TYR A 367 -4.31 -21.78 14.86
CA TYR A 367 -4.30 -22.88 15.82
C TYR A 367 -3.55 -22.48 17.07
N ASP A 368 -3.96 -23.03 18.21
CA ASP A 368 -3.22 -22.93 19.45
C ASP A 368 -2.14 -24.02 19.58
N ARG A 369 -1.52 -24.14 20.76
CA ARG A 369 -0.47 -25.14 21.02
C ARG A 369 -1.01 -26.58 20.97
N ALA A 370 -2.27 -26.80 21.32
CA ALA A 370 -2.90 -28.11 21.29
C ALA A 370 -3.32 -28.52 19.88
N GLY A 371 -3.35 -27.57 18.94
CA GLY A 371 -3.84 -27.76 17.57
C GLY A 371 -5.33 -27.45 17.43
N ASP A 372 -5.94 -26.82 18.44
CA ASP A 372 -7.34 -26.43 18.39
C ASP A 372 -7.51 -25.13 17.61
N ASN A 373 -8.60 -25.04 16.84
CA ASN A 373 -8.93 -23.84 16.06
C ASN A 373 -9.13 -22.64 16.98
N LEU A 374 -8.44 -21.55 16.67
CA LEU A 374 -8.54 -20.27 17.35
C LEU A 374 -9.19 -19.24 16.42
N ASP A 375 -10.10 -18.42 16.98
CA ASP A 375 -10.60 -17.26 16.24
C ASP A 375 -9.44 -16.29 15.97
N LEU A 376 -9.32 -15.80 14.74
CA LEU A 376 -8.31 -14.81 14.35
C LEU A 376 -8.37 -13.53 15.21
N ASP A 377 -9.54 -13.17 15.73
CA ASP A 377 -9.68 -12.02 16.63
C ASP A 377 -9.16 -12.30 18.05
N ALA A 378 -8.97 -13.57 18.41
CA ALA A 378 -8.36 -13.99 19.69
C ALA A 378 -6.82 -14.02 19.65
N LEU A 379 -6.22 -13.72 18.49
CA LEU A 379 -4.80 -13.45 18.39
C LEU A 379 -4.45 -12.16 19.14
N SER A 380 -3.21 -12.06 19.65
CA SER A 380 -2.75 -10.81 20.24
C SER A 380 -2.69 -9.71 19.18
N SER A 381 -2.82 -8.44 19.58
CA SER A 381 -2.77 -7.32 18.64
C SER A 381 -1.50 -7.34 17.79
N GLY A 382 -0.34 -7.65 18.37
CA GLY A 382 0.91 -7.77 17.62
C GLY A 382 0.88 -8.88 16.54
N GLU A 383 0.34 -10.06 16.89
CA GLU A 383 0.14 -11.17 15.94
C GLU A 383 -0.81 -10.77 14.79
N GLN A 384 -1.90 -10.07 15.11
CA GLN A 384 -2.84 -9.56 14.12
C GLN A 384 -2.19 -8.50 13.20
N HIS A 385 -1.43 -7.56 13.75
CA HIS A 385 -0.75 -6.51 12.98
C HIS A 385 0.26 -7.11 12.01
N GLU A 386 0.96 -8.18 12.42
CA GLU A 386 1.91 -8.91 11.59
C GLU A 386 1.19 -9.60 10.42
N ILE A 387 0.09 -10.32 10.68
CA ILE A 387 -0.72 -10.97 9.63
C ILE A 387 -1.22 -9.94 8.62
N VAL A 388 -1.78 -8.83 9.10
CA VAL A 388 -2.32 -7.75 8.25
C VAL A 388 -1.22 -7.16 7.38
N LEU A 389 -0.06 -6.84 7.97
CA LEU A 389 1.06 -6.25 7.23
C LEU A 389 1.59 -7.20 6.16
N MET A 390 1.89 -8.45 6.53
CA MET A 390 2.42 -9.44 5.59
C MET A 390 1.43 -9.73 4.46
N TYR A 391 0.13 -9.85 4.79
CA TYR A 391 -0.89 -10.05 3.77
C TYR A 391 -0.98 -8.87 2.79
N ASP A 392 -0.95 -7.64 3.31
CA ASP A 392 -1.05 -6.43 2.49
C ASP A 392 0.12 -6.36 1.49
N LEU A 393 1.35 -6.57 1.98
CA LEU A 393 2.56 -6.56 1.16
C LEU A 393 2.60 -7.70 0.12
N LEU A 394 2.13 -8.90 0.47
CA LEU A 394 2.24 -10.07 -0.41
C LEU A 394 1.09 -10.19 -1.42
N PHE A 395 -0.13 -9.76 -1.07
CA PHE A 395 -1.33 -10.03 -1.88
C PHE A 395 -2.03 -8.78 -2.42
N ARG A 396 -1.79 -7.59 -1.85
CA ARG A 396 -2.44 -6.34 -2.31
C ARG A 396 -1.52 -5.41 -3.08
N VAL A 397 -0.21 -5.51 -2.85
CA VAL A 397 0.79 -4.74 -3.59
C VAL A 397 1.06 -5.40 -4.96
N LYS A 398 0.99 -4.58 -6.01
CA LYS A 398 1.37 -4.98 -7.37
C LYS A 398 2.86 -4.73 -7.62
N PRO A 399 3.51 -5.45 -8.55
CA PRO A 399 4.87 -5.13 -8.96
C PRO A 399 5.00 -3.67 -9.42
N ASN A 400 6.19 -3.09 -9.22
CA ASN A 400 6.53 -1.69 -9.53
C ASN A 400 5.68 -0.64 -8.78
N THR A 401 5.12 -1.02 -7.62
CA THR A 401 4.46 -0.08 -6.70
C THR A 401 5.49 0.52 -5.74
N LEU A 402 5.32 1.80 -5.38
CA LEU A 402 5.99 2.39 -4.23
C LEU A 402 5.13 2.15 -2.98
N VAL A 403 5.64 1.34 -2.06
CA VAL A 403 5.00 1.06 -0.78
C VAL A 403 5.51 2.04 0.27
N LEU A 404 4.59 2.71 0.96
CA LEU A 404 4.87 3.62 2.05
C LEU A 404 4.47 2.92 3.35
N ILE A 405 5.41 2.65 4.24
CA ILE A 405 5.13 1.94 5.50
C ILE A 405 5.36 2.93 6.66
N ASP A 406 4.30 3.18 7.44
CA ASP A 406 4.37 4.07 8.60
C ASP A 406 4.35 3.27 9.92
N GLU A 407 5.34 3.56 10.77
CA GLU A 407 5.61 2.95 12.08
C GLU A 407 5.22 1.46 12.18
N PRO A 408 5.86 0.56 11.39
CA PRO A 408 5.53 -0.86 11.45
C PRO A 408 5.82 -1.47 12.82
N GLU A 409 6.70 -0.87 13.62
CA GLU A 409 7.08 -1.31 14.97
C GLU A 409 5.95 -1.23 16.00
N LEU A 410 4.89 -0.45 15.73
CA LEU A 410 3.77 -0.33 16.67
C LEU A 410 3.13 -1.70 16.86
N SER A 411 3.08 -2.15 18.12
CA SER A 411 2.61 -3.47 18.57
C SER A 411 3.57 -4.66 18.29
N LEU A 412 4.78 -4.44 17.77
CA LEU A 412 5.77 -5.51 17.58
C LEU A 412 6.73 -5.64 18.78
N HIS A 413 6.98 -6.87 19.21
CA HIS A 413 8.04 -7.14 20.18
C HIS A 413 9.43 -6.85 19.58
N VAL A 414 10.41 -6.46 20.42
CA VAL A 414 11.76 -6.06 19.98
C VAL A 414 12.44 -7.11 19.09
N THR A 415 12.27 -8.40 19.40
CA THR A 415 12.80 -9.50 18.58
C THR A 415 12.27 -9.47 17.15
N TRP A 416 11.00 -9.11 16.95
CA TRP A 416 10.38 -9.02 15.64
C TRP A 416 10.80 -7.73 14.92
N GLN A 417 10.94 -6.62 15.65
CA GLN A 417 11.49 -5.37 15.09
C GLN A 417 12.89 -5.59 14.50
N LYS A 418 13.77 -6.30 15.20
CA LYS A 418 15.12 -6.65 14.71
C LYS A 418 15.13 -7.55 13.47
N ALA A 419 14.08 -8.35 13.28
CA ALA A 419 13.95 -9.22 12.11
C ALA A 419 13.28 -8.51 10.92
N PHE A 420 12.54 -7.42 11.19
CA PHE A 420 11.61 -6.78 10.26
C PHE A 420 12.25 -6.44 8.93
N LEU A 421 13.36 -5.71 8.94
CA LEU A 421 13.99 -5.22 7.72
C LEU A 421 14.49 -6.35 6.82
N ARG A 422 15.08 -7.40 7.42
CA ARG A 422 15.52 -8.59 6.68
C ARG A 422 14.34 -9.29 6.03
N ASP A 423 13.25 -9.47 6.77
CA ASP A 423 12.04 -10.13 6.28
C ASP A 423 11.41 -9.28 5.14
N LEU A 424 11.35 -7.96 5.30
CA LEU A 424 10.88 -7.00 4.30
C LEU A 424 11.70 -7.06 3.00
N LEU A 425 13.03 -7.09 3.08
CA LEU A 425 13.92 -7.21 1.91
C LEU A 425 13.64 -8.49 1.12
N GLY A 426 13.37 -9.61 1.80
CA GLY A 426 12.97 -10.86 1.15
C GLY A 426 11.66 -10.74 0.38
N ILE A 427 10.67 -10.04 0.96
CA ILE A 427 9.37 -9.79 0.33
C ILE A 427 9.53 -8.86 -0.88
N VAL A 428 10.28 -7.76 -0.72
CA VAL A 428 10.58 -6.79 -1.78
C VAL A 428 11.23 -7.48 -2.99
N ALA A 429 12.19 -8.37 -2.75
CA ALA A 429 12.85 -9.14 -3.81
C ALA A 429 11.89 -10.10 -4.52
N ALA A 430 10.96 -10.72 -3.79
CA ALA A 430 10.00 -11.67 -4.35
C ALA A 430 8.84 -11.00 -5.11
N ALA A 431 8.33 -9.89 -4.59
CA ALA A 431 7.13 -9.21 -5.11
C ALA A 431 7.44 -8.00 -6.01
N ASN A 432 8.71 -7.61 -6.12
CA ASN A 432 9.21 -6.60 -7.05
C ASN A 432 8.55 -5.21 -6.87
N PHE A 433 8.61 -4.65 -5.66
CA PHE A 433 8.15 -3.28 -5.36
C PHE A 433 9.27 -2.45 -4.69
N ASP A 434 9.06 -1.14 -4.55
CA ASP A 434 9.98 -0.23 -3.85
C ASP A 434 9.35 0.23 -2.52
N VAL A 435 10.13 0.58 -1.51
CA VAL A 435 9.65 0.92 -0.16
C VAL A 435 10.25 2.22 0.35
N ILE A 436 9.41 3.08 0.91
CA ILE A 436 9.82 4.09 1.90
C ILE A 436 9.25 3.66 3.25
N LEU A 437 10.14 3.41 4.20
CA LEU A 437 9.81 2.99 5.56
C LEU A 437 10.04 4.13 6.54
N ALA A 438 8.97 4.66 7.14
CA ALA A 438 9.07 5.58 8.27
C ALA A 438 9.08 4.82 9.59
N THR A 439 10.11 5.05 10.40
CA THR A 439 10.22 4.41 11.72
C THR A 439 10.90 5.32 12.74
N HIS A 440 10.55 5.11 13.99
CA HIS A 440 11.21 5.66 15.17
C HIS A 440 12.09 4.63 15.87
N SER A 441 11.95 3.35 15.51
CA SER A 441 12.64 2.27 16.19
C SER A 441 14.07 2.07 15.64
N PRO A 442 15.11 2.26 16.47
CA PRO A 442 16.48 1.89 16.08
C PRO A 442 16.61 0.38 15.88
N PHE A 443 15.73 -0.43 16.44
CA PHE A 443 15.73 -1.88 16.23
C PHE A 443 15.26 -2.29 14.83
N VAL A 444 14.42 -1.47 14.19
CA VAL A 444 13.98 -1.68 12.81
C VAL A 444 15.08 -1.30 11.82
N VAL A 445 15.77 -0.17 12.07
CA VAL A 445 16.93 0.26 11.27
C VAL A 445 18.07 -0.74 11.40
N GLY A 446 18.35 -1.19 12.62
CA GLY A 446 19.37 -2.19 12.91
C GLY A 446 20.76 -1.74 12.47
N ASP A 447 21.44 -2.60 11.70
CA ASP A 447 22.77 -2.38 11.13
C ASP A 447 22.74 -1.75 9.72
N ARG A 448 21.55 -1.56 9.13
CA ARG A 448 21.37 -1.03 7.78
C ARG A 448 21.22 0.49 7.75
N THR A 449 22.15 1.19 8.40
CA THR A 449 22.20 2.66 8.37
C THR A 449 22.54 3.20 6.98
N ASP A 450 23.09 2.37 6.09
CA ASP A 450 23.32 2.66 4.67
C ASP A 450 22.03 2.94 3.89
N LEU A 451 20.89 2.43 4.35
CA LEU A 451 19.56 2.66 3.76
C LEU A 451 18.79 3.80 4.45
N ALA A 452 19.35 4.36 5.52
CA ALA A 452 18.65 5.25 6.43
C ALA A 452 18.96 6.73 6.15
N ILE A 453 17.90 7.53 6.11
CA ILE A 453 17.94 8.98 5.92
C ILE A 453 17.32 9.62 7.14
N ALA A 454 18.10 10.45 7.82
CA ALA A 454 17.64 11.22 8.96
C ALA A 454 16.83 12.43 8.49
N LEU A 455 15.59 12.54 8.95
CA LEU A 455 14.81 13.77 8.89
C LEU A 455 15.18 14.63 10.09
N VAL A 456 16.02 15.63 9.84
CA VAL A 456 16.52 16.55 10.87
C VAL A 456 15.49 17.67 11.05
N PRO A 457 15.27 18.16 12.29
CA PRO A 457 14.55 19.40 12.51
C PRO A 457 15.45 20.60 12.15
N ASP A 458 15.88 20.69 10.89
CA ASP A 458 16.52 21.90 10.38
C ASP A 458 15.43 22.95 10.20
N LEU A 459 15.51 24.01 11.01
CA LEU A 459 14.62 25.17 10.90
C LEU A 459 14.90 25.85 9.55
N ASP A 460 13.86 26.06 8.75
CA ASP A 460 13.93 26.94 7.58
C ASP A 460 14.36 28.33 8.09
N HIS A 461 15.62 28.70 7.86
CA HIS A 461 16.22 29.95 8.36
C HIS A 461 15.56 31.22 7.79
N ASP A 462 14.62 31.06 6.86
CA ASP A 462 13.79 32.15 6.32
C ASP A 462 12.72 32.67 7.30
N PHE A 463 12.52 32.01 8.46
CA PHE A 463 11.47 32.34 9.44
C PHE A 463 11.93 32.95 10.77
N VAL A 464 13.22 33.23 10.96
CA VAL A 464 13.63 34.04 12.11
C VAL A 464 13.45 35.52 11.76
N THR A 465 12.22 36.03 11.86
CA THR A 465 12.09 37.43 12.26
C THR A 465 12.64 37.51 13.67
N GLU A 466 13.78 38.19 13.82
CA GLU A 466 14.33 38.57 15.11
C GLU A 466 13.20 39.08 16.02
N PRO A 467 13.11 38.65 17.29
CA PRO A 467 12.27 39.36 18.22
C PRO A 467 12.79 40.81 18.27
N GLN A 468 11.90 41.78 18.07
CA GLN A 468 12.19 43.17 18.40
C GLN A 468 12.38 43.27 19.91
N ASP A 469 13.60 43.04 20.39
CA ASP A 469 14.06 43.47 21.70
C ASP A 469 14.26 45.00 21.66
N GLU A 470 13.15 45.74 21.55
CA GLU A 470 13.08 47.16 21.87
C GLU A 470 11.78 47.39 22.62
N LEU A 471 11.78 47.18 23.95
CA LEU A 471 10.85 47.85 24.88
C LEU A 471 11.05 47.53 26.38
N PHE A 472 12.28 47.31 26.88
CA PHE A 472 12.52 47.40 28.33
C PHE A 472 13.95 47.86 28.65
N ASP A 473 14.28 49.13 28.37
CA ASP A 473 15.32 49.82 29.16
C ASP A 473 15.28 51.35 29.00
N SER A 474 14.32 52.00 29.66
CA SER A 474 14.51 53.37 30.18
C SER A 474 13.32 53.76 31.07
N GLU A 475 13.54 53.76 32.38
CA GLU A 475 13.00 54.69 33.38
C GLU A 475 12.88 54.00 34.75
N ASN A 476 14.00 53.90 35.46
CA ASN A 476 14.04 54.21 36.89
C ASN A 476 15.48 54.28 37.38
N LYS A 477 16.12 55.43 37.12
CA LYS A 477 17.16 55.99 37.97
C LYS A 477 16.87 57.48 38.16
N THR A 478 17.00 57.93 39.42
CA THR A 478 16.91 59.30 39.95
C THR A 478 15.50 59.91 39.92
N ASN A 479 14.84 60.27 41.04
CA ASN A 479 15.33 60.81 42.31
C ASN A 479 14.33 60.51 43.45
#